data_AF-A0A7S4US63-F1
#
_entry.id   AF-A0A7S4US63-F1
#
_cell.length_a   1.000
_cell.length_b   1.000
_cell.length_c   1.000
_cell.angle_alpha   90.00
_cell.angle_beta   90.00
_cell.angle_gamma   90.00
#
_symmetry.space_group_name_H-M   'P 1'
#
loop_
_entity.id
_entity.type
_entity.pdbx_description
1 polymer ?
#
loop_
_entity_poly.entity_id
_entity_poly.type
_entity_poly.pdbx_seq_one_letter_code
_entity_poly.pdbx_strand_id
1 'polypeptide(L)'
;MPRSAGWWSALLLQLRWLLRAAAQAAPPDGRCTARDTRTKVACVGASITRGSVRIFSGVASTKPYPEQLGELLGAGYCVENFGIPGSAVLRRSRRPYWRYRDTIKRIMALNPDVVVMQFGANDSKEKNINTDFRGDYASMIRLFEGAFSRPAVYVMAAPPIYSCTPRGSHIYGMDADVVNQLSGPLEQVAHSSNISPPISVFNSFKRHCPSLNGSCSWMAADGVHPNADGDKAIASLVYVAIKGGRCTVRARERADCGFQHITEAQCERRGCCYRPAAMDGTPWCFHPREAVPPAEGQCRALDEQKTDCGLPGGSPAQCRARGCCWREPAFAGTPSCFHKLASKLVRSNTETRTGTSTATTTTATSGHSTDTTTDAATATRIAAADATTTPTTTRATTTTTATATATSTTAT
;
A
#
# COMPACT_ATOMS: atom_id res chain seq x y z
N MET A 1 -27.81 -1.55 -60.87
CA MET A 1 -27.48 -0.59 -59.79
C MET A 1 -27.13 -1.37 -58.51
N PRO A 2 -25.85 -1.50 -58.11
CA PRO A 2 -25.51 -2.10 -56.84
C PRO A 2 -25.00 -1.06 -55.81
N ARG A 3 -25.68 -1.07 -54.65
CA ARG A 3 -25.15 -1.01 -53.27
C ARG A 3 -24.12 0.09 -52.91
N SER A 4 -24.61 1.24 -52.44
CA SER A 4 -23.85 2.30 -51.75
C SER A 4 -23.94 2.25 -50.20
N ALA A 5 -24.56 1.22 -49.62
CA ALA A 5 -24.86 1.18 -48.17
C ALA A 5 -23.70 0.77 -47.24
N GLY A 6 -22.54 0.34 -47.78
CA GLY A 6 -21.43 -0.20 -46.96
C GLY A 6 -20.45 0.84 -46.39
N TRP A 7 -20.35 2.03 -46.99
CA TRP A 7 -19.28 2.98 -46.69
C TRP A 7 -19.55 3.81 -45.42
N TRP A 8 -20.81 4.14 -45.16
CA TRP A 8 -21.21 4.92 -43.99
C TRP A 8 -21.05 4.15 -42.67
N SER A 9 -21.28 2.84 -42.70
CA SER A 9 -21.12 1.98 -41.52
C SER A 9 -19.64 1.79 -41.13
N ALA A 10 -18.75 1.68 -42.11
CA ALA A 10 -17.30 1.58 -41.86
C ALA A 10 -16.74 2.89 -41.28
N LEU A 11 -17.17 4.04 -41.81
CA LEU A 11 -16.77 5.36 -41.33
C LEU A 11 -17.25 5.62 -39.89
N LEU A 12 -18.49 5.24 -39.55
CA LEU A 12 -19.04 5.36 -38.19
C LEU A 12 -18.34 4.42 -37.20
N LEU A 13 -17.94 3.21 -37.61
CA LEU A 13 -17.13 2.32 -36.78
C LEU A 13 -15.72 2.86 -36.55
N GLN A 14 -15.08 3.43 -37.58
CA GLN A 14 -13.77 4.07 -37.46
C GLN A 14 -13.81 5.33 -36.58
N LEU A 15 -14.86 6.15 -36.69
CA LEU A 15 -15.05 7.32 -35.84
C LEU A 15 -15.30 6.93 -34.38
N ARG A 16 -16.06 5.86 -34.13
CA ARG A 16 -16.25 5.28 -32.78
C ARG A 16 -14.96 4.69 -32.21
N TRP A 17 -14.11 4.11 -33.05
CA TRP A 17 -12.78 3.63 -32.66
C TRP A 17 -11.85 4.79 -32.29
N LEU A 18 -11.82 5.85 -33.10
CA LEU A 18 -11.02 7.06 -32.83
C LEU A 18 -11.49 7.80 -31.57
N LEU A 19 -12.80 7.90 -31.35
CA LEU A 19 -13.37 8.49 -30.14
C LEU A 19 -13.11 7.65 -28.89
N ARG A 20 -13.05 6.31 -29.00
CA ARG A 20 -12.64 5.43 -27.89
C ARG A 20 -11.15 5.50 -27.61
N ALA A 21 -10.30 5.52 -28.63
CA ALA A 21 -8.85 5.65 -28.48
C ALA A 21 -8.44 6.99 -27.84
N ALA A 22 -9.13 8.08 -28.19
CA ALA A 22 -8.90 9.40 -27.58
C ALA A 22 -9.28 9.46 -26.07
N ALA A 23 -10.20 8.62 -25.62
CA ALA A 23 -10.58 8.53 -24.19
C ALA A 23 -9.59 7.70 -23.33
N GLN A 24 -8.61 7.01 -23.95
CA GLN A 24 -7.54 6.29 -23.25
C GLN A 24 -6.17 7.00 -23.34
N ALA A 25 -6.06 8.14 -24.04
CA ALA A 25 -4.79 8.84 -24.13
C ALA A 25 -4.47 9.49 -22.78
N ALA A 26 -3.43 9.00 -22.11
CA ALA A 26 -2.83 9.68 -20.97
C ALA A 26 -2.43 11.11 -21.39
N PRO A 27 -2.56 12.12 -20.52
CA PRO A 27 -2.18 13.48 -20.87
C PRO A 27 -0.69 13.54 -21.28
N PRO A 28 -0.31 14.53 -22.10
CA PRO A 28 1.02 14.60 -22.72
C PRO A 28 2.17 14.75 -21.72
N ASP A 29 1.90 15.12 -20.47
CA ASP A 29 2.88 15.19 -19.38
C ASP A 29 2.98 13.87 -18.57
N GLY A 30 2.21 12.84 -18.94
CA GLY A 30 2.20 11.53 -18.29
C GLY A 30 1.53 11.51 -16.91
N ARG A 31 0.97 12.64 -16.45
CA ARG A 31 0.43 12.79 -15.10
C ARG A 31 -1.01 12.27 -14.97
N CYS A 32 -1.36 11.73 -13.81
CA CYS A 32 -2.72 11.29 -13.55
C CYS A 32 -3.66 12.48 -13.37
N THR A 33 -4.85 12.39 -13.95
CA THR A 33 -5.92 13.39 -13.73
C THR A 33 -7.13 12.74 -13.06
N ALA A 34 -8.04 13.58 -12.55
CA ALA A 34 -9.31 13.12 -12.00
C ALA A 34 -10.13 12.27 -13.00
N ARG A 35 -9.97 12.55 -14.31
CA ARG A 35 -10.68 11.89 -15.41
C ARG A 35 -9.97 10.64 -15.94
N ASP A 36 -8.82 10.27 -15.37
CA ASP A 36 -8.11 9.06 -15.78
C ASP A 36 -8.99 7.83 -15.52
N THR A 37 -9.09 6.96 -16.52
CA THR A 37 -9.92 5.75 -16.49
C THR A 37 -9.15 4.52 -16.01
N ARG A 38 -7.81 4.64 -15.87
CA ARG A 38 -6.93 3.64 -15.27
C ARG A 38 -7.11 3.62 -13.76
N THR A 39 -6.63 2.55 -13.12
CA THR A 39 -6.54 2.51 -11.65
C THR A 39 -5.51 3.54 -11.16
N LYS A 40 -5.96 4.52 -10.40
CA LYS A 40 -5.12 5.62 -9.89
C LYS A 40 -4.47 5.23 -8.56
N VAL A 41 -3.14 5.33 -8.50
CA VAL A 41 -2.32 5.03 -7.33
C VAL A 41 -1.65 6.31 -6.85
N ALA A 42 -1.91 6.71 -5.61
CA ALA A 42 -1.24 7.83 -4.96
C ALA A 42 -0.17 7.32 -3.99
N CYS A 43 1.10 7.59 -4.28
CA CYS A 43 2.22 7.32 -3.37
C CYS A 43 2.46 8.54 -2.49
N VAL A 44 2.09 8.45 -1.21
CA VAL A 44 2.11 9.54 -0.22
C VAL A 44 3.22 9.28 0.79
N GLY A 45 4.14 10.23 0.97
CA GLY A 45 5.22 10.04 1.93
C GLY A 45 6.24 11.16 1.96
N ALA A 46 7.44 10.84 2.45
CA ALA A 46 8.51 11.80 2.65
C ALA A 46 9.56 11.78 1.51
N SER A 47 10.84 11.89 1.86
CA SER A 47 11.96 11.90 0.89
C SER A 47 12.17 10.54 0.21
N ILE A 48 11.94 9.43 0.92
CA ILE A 48 12.05 8.08 0.33
C ILE A 48 11.00 7.91 -0.78
N THR A 49 9.75 8.32 -0.55
CA THR A 49 8.72 8.34 -1.61
C THR A 49 9.04 9.31 -2.74
N ARG A 50 9.55 10.50 -2.43
CA ARG A 50 9.90 11.48 -3.46
C ARG A 50 11.01 10.96 -4.37
N GLY A 51 12.03 10.31 -3.79
CA GLY A 51 13.34 10.06 -4.37
C GLY A 51 13.90 11.29 -5.10
N SER A 52 14.90 11.11 -5.98
CA SER A 52 15.63 12.21 -6.64
C SER A 52 16.06 13.33 -5.67
N VAL A 53 16.30 12.96 -4.40
CA VAL A 53 16.68 13.88 -3.33
C VAL A 53 18.18 14.07 -3.34
N ARG A 54 18.61 15.33 -3.19
CA ARG A 54 20.03 15.67 -3.02
C ARG A 54 20.50 15.19 -1.65
N ILE A 55 21.59 14.45 -1.66
CA ILE A 55 22.32 13.94 -0.49
C ILE A 55 23.76 14.47 -0.55
N PHE A 56 24.55 14.24 0.50
CA PHE A 56 25.92 14.76 0.55
C PHE A 56 26.82 14.22 -0.58
N SER A 57 26.50 13.04 -1.12
CA SER A 57 27.25 12.38 -2.20
C SER A 57 26.58 12.49 -3.58
N GLY A 58 25.60 13.37 -3.77
CA GLY A 58 24.90 13.55 -5.06
C GLY A 58 23.39 13.42 -4.96
N VAL A 59 22.81 12.52 -5.75
CA VAL A 59 21.36 12.23 -5.76
C VAL A 59 21.15 10.78 -5.33
N ALA A 60 20.24 10.54 -4.38
CA ALA A 60 20.03 9.20 -3.82
C ALA A 60 19.60 8.16 -4.87
N SER A 61 18.59 8.50 -5.67
CA SER A 61 18.06 7.67 -6.75
C SER A 61 17.41 8.56 -7.80
N THR A 62 17.72 8.35 -9.08
CA THR A 62 17.07 9.07 -10.18
C THR A 62 15.81 8.38 -10.69
N LYS A 63 15.48 7.19 -10.15
CA LYS A 63 14.28 6.40 -10.47
C LYS A 63 13.57 6.00 -9.17
N PRO A 64 12.79 6.88 -8.55
CA PRO A 64 12.13 6.62 -7.27
C PRO A 64 11.13 5.47 -7.37
N TYR A 65 10.84 4.77 -6.26
CA TYR A 65 9.93 3.62 -6.30
C TYR A 65 8.55 3.90 -6.92
N PRO A 66 7.91 5.09 -6.81
CA PRO A 66 6.63 5.33 -7.47
C PRO A 66 6.73 5.28 -9.00
N GLU A 67 7.85 5.71 -9.58
CA GLU A 67 8.09 5.65 -11.03
C GLU A 67 8.27 4.19 -11.46
N GLN A 68 9.16 3.46 -10.78
CA GLN A 68 9.37 2.04 -11.05
C GLN A 68 8.11 1.20 -10.80
N LEU A 69 7.28 1.58 -9.83
CA LEU A 69 5.98 0.95 -9.59
C LEU A 69 5.03 1.17 -10.77
N GLY A 70 5.03 2.35 -11.37
CA GLY A 70 4.27 2.64 -12.59
C GLY A 70 4.71 1.75 -13.76
N GLU A 71 6.02 1.59 -13.96
CA GLU A 71 6.59 0.67 -14.95
C GLU A 71 6.12 -0.78 -14.70
N LEU A 72 6.18 -1.25 -13.44
CA LEU A 72 5.77 -2.62 -13.07
C LEU A 72 4.25 -2.86 -13.20
N LEU A 73 3.43 -1.86 -12.86
CA LEU A 73 1.97 -1.99 -12.92
C LEU A 73 1.43 -1.90 -14.36
N GLY A 74 2.16 -1.24 -15.25
CA GLY A 74 1.85 -1.14 -16.68
C GLY A 74 0.67 -0.22 -17.00
N ALA A 75 0.24 -0.28 -18.26
CA ALA A 75 -0.69 0.70 -18.87
C ALA A 75 -2.10 0.74 -18.22
N GLY A 76 -2.47 -0.25 -17.42
CA GLY A 76 -3.75 -0.27 -16.68
C GLY A 76 -3.78 0.62 -15.44
N TYR A 77 -2.64 1.20 -15.06
CA TYR A 77 -2.48 2.02 -13.86
C TYR A 77 -1.94 3.40 -14.18
N CYS A 78 -2.26 4.33 -13.29
CA CYS A 78 -1.66 5.65 -13.27
C CYS A 78 -1.12 5.91 -11.87
N VAL A 79 0.20 6.15 -11.74
CA VAL A 79 0.86 6.30 -10.44
C VAL A 79 1.37 7.74 -10.28
N GLU A 80 0.90 8.45 -9.24
CA GLU A 80 1.40 9.78 -8.89
C GLU A 80 2.29 9.74 -7.64
N ASN A 81 3.40 10.48 -7.70
CA ASN A 81 4.31 10.67 -6.59
C ASN A 81 3.96 11.95 -5.80
N PHE A 82 3.46 11.78 -4.59
CA PHE A 82 3.16 12.85 -3.62
C PHE A 82 4.17 12.89 -2.46
N GLY A 83 5.40 12.42 -2.68
CA GLY A 83 6.48 12.52 -1.71
C GLY A 83 6.88 13.96 -1.42
N ILE A 84 7.01 14.32 -0.14
CA ILE A 84 7.46 15.65 0.30
C ILE A 84 8.70 15.49 1.19
N PRO A 85 9.92 15.81 0.71
CA PRO A 85 11.15 15.62 1.46
C PRO A 85 11.14 16.25 2.86
N GLY A 86 11.63 15.50 3.83
CA GLY A 86 11.74 15.92 5.23
C GLY A 86 10.42 16.02 6.00
N SER A 87 9.29 15.63 5.41
CA SER A 87 8.00 15.66 6.10
C SER A 87 7.78 14.44 7.01
N ALA A 88 6.91 14.62 8.00
CA ALA A 88 6.49 13.63 9.00
C ALA A 88 4.96 13.54 9.06
N VAL A 89 4.42 12.38 9.46
CA VAL A 89 2.97 12.21 9.70
C VAL A 89 2.54 12.79 11.04
N LEU A 90 3.44 12.97 11.99
CA LEU A 90 3.15 13.66 13.25
C LEU A 90 2.69 15.10 12.99
N ARG A 91 1.50 15.47 13.49
CA ARG A 91 0.90 16.80 13.33
C ARG A 91 1.71 17.90 14.00
N ARG A 92 2.33 17.56 15.13
CA ARG A 92 3.15 18.46 15.94
C ARG A 92 4.66 18.35 15.66
N SER A 93 5.03 17.74 14.53
CA SER A 93 6.43 17.71 14.07
C SER A 93 6.90 19.08 13.58
N ARG A 94 8.20 19.22 13.32
CA ARG A 94 8.76 20.41 12.68
C ARG A 94 8.24 20.61 11.26
N ARG A 95 7.96 19.53 10.52
CA ARG A 95 7.51 19.53 9.12
C ARG A 95 6.34 18.57 8.89
N PRO A 96 5.15 18.87 9.45
CA PRO A 96 4.01 17.98 9.35
C PRO A 96 3.48 17.93 7.91
N TYR A 97 3.27 16.74 7.36
CA TYR A 97 2.73 16.53 6.01
C TYR A 97 1.38 17.26 5.82
N TRP A 98 0.61 17.37 6.91
CA TRP A 98 -0.66 18.09 7.02
C TRP A 98 -0.61 19.57 6.57
N ARG A 99 0.55 20.22 6.62
CA ARG A 99 0.71 21.63 6.21
C ARG A 99 0.83 21.80 4.69
N TYR A 100 1.10 20.74 3.94
CA TYR A 100 1.22 20.81 2.48
C TYR A 100 -0.16 20.75 1.81
N ARG A 101 -0.97 21.78 2.06
CA ARG A 101 -2.38 21.87 1.66
C ARG A 101 -2.58 21.66 0.16
N ASP A 102 -1.71 22.18 -0.69
CA ASP A 102 -1.84 22.02 -2.14
C ASP A 102 -1.55 20.59 -2.59
N THR A 103 -0.64 19.89 -1.92
CA THR A 103 -0.41 18.46 -2.16
C THR A 103 -1.62 17.64 -1.72
N ILE A 104 -2.19 17.91 -0.54
CA ILE A 104 -3.43 17.25 -0.08
C ILE A 104 -4.57 17.52 -1.07
N LYS A 105 -4.78 18.78 -1.51
CA LYS A 105 -5.78 19.13 -2.52
C LYS A 105 -5.58 18.36 -3.83
N ARG A 106 -4.34 18.19 -4.30
CA ARG A 106 -4.07 17.40 -5.50
C ARG A 106 -4.38 15.92 -5.31
N ILE A 107 -4.08 15.33 -4.16
CA ILE A 107 -4.48 13.95 -3.84
C ILE A 107 -6.00 13.83 -3.83
N MET A 108 -6.70 14.80 -3.21
CA MET A 108 -8.17 14.82 -3.16
C MET A 108 -8.79 14.95 -4.55
N ALA A 109 -8.26 15.84 -5.38
CA ALA A 109 -8.73 16.03 -6.75
C ALA A 109 -8.44 14.82 -7.64
N LEU A 110 -7.32 14.11 -7.42
CA LEU A 110 -7.01 12.87 -8.13
C LEU A 110 -8.06 11.79 -7.85
N ASN A 111 -8.61 11.75 -6.63
CA ASN A 111 -9.55 10.72 -6.16
C ASN A 111 -9.02 9.30 -6.47
N PRO A 112 -7.90 8.90 -5.85
CA PRO A 112 -7.21 7.66 -6.17
C PRO A 112 -7.96 6.41 -5.68
N ASP A 113 -7.84 5.33 -6.44
CA ASP A 113 -8.35 4.01 -6.08
C ASP A 113 -7.44 3.30 -5.07
N VAL A 114 -6.15 3.62 -5.10
CA VAL A 114 -5.13 3.07 -4.22
C VAL A 114 -4.29 4.19 -3.60
N VAL A 115 -4.08 4.13 -2.29
CA VAL A 115 -3.15 5.01 -1.58
C VAL A 115 -2.07 4.18 -0.92
N VAL A 116 -0.80 4.50 -1.19
CA VAL A 116 0.37 3.84 -0.57
C VAL A 116 1.08 4.88 0.29
N MET A 117 1.14 4.66 1.60
CA MET A 117 1.65 5.63 2.57
C MET A 117 2.97 5.18 3.19
N GLN A 118 3.95 6.07 3.24
CA GLN A 118 5.25 5.84 3.89
C GLN A 118 5.69 7.05 4.72
N PHE A 119 5.74 6.86 6.04
CA PHE A 119 6.27 7.82 7.02
C PHE A 119 7.05 7.06 8.11
N GLY A 120 7.61 7.78 9.09
CA GLY A 120 8.32 7.18 10.24
C GLY A 120 9.77 7.65 10.37
N ALA A 121 10.52 7.73 9.27
CA ALA A 121 11.93 8.11 9.31
C ALA A 121 12.12 9.54 9.87
N ASN A 122 11.41 10.54 9.34
CA ASN A 122 11.47 11.90 9.89
C ASN A 122 10.71 12.05 11.22
N ASP A 123 9.68 11.24 11.44
CA ASP A 123 8.93 11.22 12.69
C ASP A 123 9.81 10.80 13.88
N SER A 124 10.81 9.93 13.65
CA SER A 124 11.78 9.51 14.69
C SER A 124 12.58 10.66 15.32
N LYS A 125 12.62 11.83 14.67
CA LYS A 125 13.29 13.03 15.18
C LYS A 125 12.47 13.74 16.27
N GLU A 126 11.19 13.41 16.36
CA GLU A 126 10.22 14.18 17.13
C GLU A 126 9.96 13.52 18.48
N LYS A 127 9.88 14.34 19.54
CA LYS A 127 9.69 13.84 20.92
C LYS A 127 8.37 13.09 21.12
N ASN A 128 7.34 13.42 20.34
CA ASN A 128 6.00 12.86 20.46
C ASN A 128 5.79 11.61 19.59
N ILE A 129 6.84 11.02 19.02
CA ILE A 129 6.74 9.76 18.25
C ILE A 129 6.07 8.64 19.06
N ASN A 130 6.37 8.52 20.35
CA ASN A 130 5.84 7.44 21.18
C ASN A 130 4.39 7.68 21.65
N THR A 131 3.90 8.93 21.62
CA THR A 131 2.54 9.28 22.07
C THR A 131 1.57 9.40 20.90
N ASP A 132 1.92 10.18 19.88
CA ASP A 132 0.95 10.70 18.92
C ASP A 132 0.98 9.93 17.59
N PHE A 133 2.08 9.22 17.28
CA PHE A 133 2.33 8.64 15.97
C PHE A 133 1.19 7.75 15.47
N ARG A 134 0.72 6.83 16.31
CA ARG A 134 -0.39 5.93 15.93
C ARG A 134 -1.67 6.71 15.61
N GLY A 135 -2.03 7.67 16.47
CA GLY A 135 -3.24 8.47 16.33
C GLY A 135 -3.21 9.36 15.10
N ASP A 136 -2.07 10.00 14.85
CA ASP A 136 -1.87 10.87 13.68
C ASP A 136 -1.82 10.07 12.38
N TYR A 137 -1.11 8.93 12.35
CA TYR A 137 -1.07 8.06 11.18
C TYR A 137 -2.47 7.52 10.84
N ALA A 138 -3.19 7.00 11.83
CA ALA A 138 -4.56 6.52 11.65
C ALA A 138 -5.51 7.64 11.20
N SER A 139 -5.30 8.88 11.67
CA SER A 139 -6.08 10.04 11.21
C SER A 139 -5.83 10.37 9.73
N MET A 140 -4.60 10.16 9.23
CA MET A 140 -4.28 10.39 7.82
C MET A 140 -4.91 9.29 6.94
N ILE A 141 -4.93 8.05 7.41
CA ILE A 141 -5.66 6.96 6.74
C ILE A 141 -7.14 7.30 6.66
N ARG A 142 -7.76 7.71 7.77
CA ARG A 142 -9.18 8.11 7.80
C ARG A 142 -9.49 9.28 6.88
N LEU A 143 -8.57 10.24 6.74
CA LEU A 143 -8.71 11.35 5.79
C LEU A 143 -8.90 10.83 4.36
N PHE A 144 -8.13 9.82 3.95
CA PHE A 144 -8.25 9.25 2.60
C PHE A 144 -9.43 8.28 2.46
N GLU A 145 -9.66 7.40 3.44
CA GLU A 145 -10.82 6.48 3.41
C GLU A 145 -12.16 7.21 3.42
N GLY A 146 -12.26 8.34 4.11
CA GLY A 146 -13.49 9.16 4.15
C GLY A 146 -13.69 10.05 2.93
N ALA A 147 -12.65 10.32 2.15
CA ALA A 147 -12.72 11.21 0.99
C ALA A 147 -13.02 10.48 -0.33
N PHE A 148 -12.68 9.19 -0.44
CA PHE A 148 -12.74 8.45 -1.70
C PHE A 148 -13.75 7.30 -1.63
N SER A 149 -14.29 6.92 -2.79
CA SER A 149 -15.24 5.81 -2.88
C SER A 149 -14.50 4.47 -2.72
N ARG A 150 -14.26 4.08 -1.46
CA ARG A 150 -13.65 2.80 -1.04
C ARG A 150 -12.21 2.58 -1.55
N PRO A 151 -11.25 3.47 -1.24
CA PRO A 151 -9.87 3.30 -1.68
C PRO A 151 -9.23 2.10 -0.97
N ALA A 152 -8.32 1.41 -1.66
CA ALA A 152 -7.39 0.49 -1.01
C ALA A 152 -6.23 1.29 -0.41
N VAL A 153 -6.07 1.26 0.92
CA VAL A 153 -4.97 1.95 1.60
C VAL A 153 -3.93 0.94 2.08
N TYR A 154 -2.68 1.16 1.70
CA TYR A 154 -1.52 0.41 2.16
C TYR A 154 -0.57 1.33 2.93
N VAL A 155 0.01 0.81 4.00
CA VAL A 155 1.08 1.48 4.74
C VAL A 155 2.37 0.68 4.59
N MET A 156 3.51 1.37 4.59
CA MET A 156 4.83 0.74 4.49
C MET A 156 5.64 1.09 5.73
N ALA A 157 6.30 0.08 6.30
CA ALA A 157 7.42 0.36 7.20
C ALA A 157 8.53 1.09 6.41
N ALA A 158 9.25 2.02 7.03
CA ALA A 158 10.44 2.60 6.38
C ALA A 158 11.55 1.54 6.26
N PRO A 159 12.47 1.65 5.29
CA PRO A 159 13.74 0.92 5.34
C PRO A 159 14.48 1.21 6.65
N PRO A 160 15.35 0.28 7.12
CA PRO A 160 16.27 0.58 8.21
C PRO A 160 17.17 1.76 7.88
N ILE A 161 17.65 2.47 8.91
CA ILE A 161 18.71 3.45 8.76
C ILE A 161 20.05 2.74 8.89
N TYR A 162 20.88 2.89 7.86
CA TYR A 162 22.26 2.44 7.80
C TYR A 162 23.22 3.61 8.07
N SER A 163 24.51 3.32 8.27
CA SER A 163 25.55 4.36 8.47
C SER A 163 25.27 5.30 9.66
N CYS A 164 24.80 4.75 10.79
CA CYS A 164 24.55 5.52 12.01
C CYS A 164 25.84 5.82 12.79
N THR A 165 25.79 6.87 13.62
CA THR A 165 26.83 7.09 14.65
C THR A 165 26.81 5.94 15.67
N PRO A 166 27.90 5.72 16.44
CA PRO A 166 27.91 4.70 17.49
C PRO A 166 26.80 4.83 18.55
N ARG A 167 26.14 5.99 18.64
CA ARG A 167 25.02 6.27 19.54
C ARG A 167 23.64 6.05 18.91
N GLY A 168 23.57 5.42 17.73
CA GLY A 168 22.30 5.10 17.04
C GLY A 168 21.64 6.28 16.32
N SER A 169 22.22 7.48 16.38
CA SER A 169 21.71 8.66 15.66
C SER A 169 22.34 8.79 14.28
N HIS A 170 21.55 9.22 13.30
CA HIS A 170 22.03 9.58 11.96
C HIS A 170 22.40 11.07 11.86
N ILE A 171 23.26 11.45 10.91
CA ILE A 171 23.67 12.87 10.69
C ILE A 171 22.50 13.82 10.38
N TYR A 172 21.39 13.27 9.91
CA TYR A 172 20.15 14.01 9.65
C TYR A 172 19.22 14.11 10.86
N GLY A 173 19.68 13.69 12.04
CA GLY A 173 18.98 13.74 13.32
C GLY A 173 17.94 12.64 13.53
N MET A 174 17.88 11.64 12.65
CA MET A 174 16.98 10.49 12.84
C MET A 174 17.54 9.54 13.89
N ASP A 175 16.64 8.91 14.62
CA ASP A 175 16.95 7.89 15.61
C ASP A 175 16.70 6.51 14.99
N ALA A 176 17.77 5.75 14.77
CA ALA A 176 17.68 4.47 14.09
C ALA A 176 16.96 3.41 14.94
N ASP A 177 17.12 3.43 16.27
CA ASP A 177 16.45 2.50 17.16
C ASP A 177 14.95 2.72 17.15
N VAL A 178 14.52 3.99 17.15
CA VAL A 178 13.11 4.35 16.98
C VAL A 178 12.60 3.83 15.63
N VAL A 179 13.27 4.14 14.50
CA VAL A 179 12.83 3.67 13.17
C VAL A 179 12.75 2.15 13.10
N ASN A 180 13.72 1.44 13.66
CA ASN A 180 13.76 -0.02 13.69
C ASN A 180 12.58 -0.64 14.46
N GLN A 181 12.00 0.10 15.41
CA GLN A 181 10.87 -0.34 16.24
C GLN A 181 9.50 0.09 15.71
N LEU A 182 9.43 0.95 14.67
CA LEU A 182 8.15 1.48 14.16
C LEU A 182 7.23 0.44 13.51
N SER A 183 7.72 -0.76 13.19
CA SER A 183 6.90 -1.84 12.62
C SER A 183 5.72 -2.20 13.54
N GLY A 184 5.95 -2.32 14.86
CA GLY A 184 4.89 -2.65 15.84
C GLY A 184 3.81 -1.57 15.94
N PRO A 185 4.15 -0.28 16.15
CA PRO A 185 3.18 0.81 16.07
C PRO A 185 2.42 0.88 14.74
N LEU A 186 3.06 0.60 13.60
CA LEU A 186 2.40 0.57 12.29
C LEU A 186 1.45 -0.61 12.13
N GLU A 187 1.75 -1.78 12.69
CA GLU A 187 0.83 -2.92 12.76
C GLU A 187 -0.43 -2.57 13.56
N GLN A 188 -0.27 -1.87 14.68
CA GLN A 188 -1.41 -1.39 15.48
C GLN A 188 -2.26 -0.37 14.70
N VAL A 189 -1.63 0.54 13.96
CA VAL A 189 -2.32 1.47 13.06
C VAL A 189 -3.12 0.69 12.02
N ALA A 190 -2.48 -0.24 11.31
CA ALA A 190 -3.13 -1.05 10.28
C ALA A 190 -4.33 -1.83 10.81
N HIS A 191 -4.18 -2.45 11.99
CA HIS A 191 -5.24 -3.18 12.66
C HIS A 191 -6.41 -2.27 13.03
N SER A 192 -6.14 -1.14 13.69
CA SER A 192 -7.18 -0.18 14.11
C SER A 192 -7.90 0.49 12.94
N SER A 193 -7.24 0.61 11.78
CA SER A 193 -7.81 1.13 10.53
C SER A 193 -8.46 0.05 9.66
N ASN A 194 -8.44 -1.23 10.07
CA ASN A 194 -8.96 -2.35 9.29
C ASN A 194 -8.41 -2.40 7.85
N ILE A 195 -7.09 -2.22 7.73
CA ILE A 195 -6.32 -2.37 6.49
C ILE A 195 -5.31 -3.52 6.64
N SER A 196 -4.67 -3.93 5.53
CA SER A 196 -3.66 -4.99 5.61
C SER A 196 -2.46 -4.57 6.47
N PRO A 197 -1.75 -5.55 7.07
CA PRO A 197 -0.49 -5.31 7.75
C PRO A 197 0.49 -4.50 6.89
N PRO A 198 1.43 -3.74 7.52
CA PRO A 198 2.38 -2.92 6.79
C PRO A 198 3.19 -3.73 5.76
N ILE A 199 3.37 -3.16 4.57
CA ILE A 199 4.26 -3.71 3.56
C ILE A 199 5.67 -3.80 4.17
N SER A 200 6.25 -5.00 4.12
CA SER A 200 7.45 -5.39 4.88
C SER A 200 8.77 -4.87 4.29
N VAL A 201 8.83 -3.59 3.93
CA VAL A 201 10.04 -2.94 3.40
C VAL A 201 11.19 -3.06 4.40
N PHE A 202 10.96 -2.74 5.68
CA PHE A 202 11.97 -2.84 6.74
C PHE A 202 12.64 -4.22 6.77
N ASN A 203 11.82 -5.27 6.89
CA ASN A 203 12.30 -6.66 6.95
C ASN A 203 12.96 -7.09 5.64
N SER A 204 12.48 -6.62 4.49
CA SER A 204 13.11 -6.92 3.20
C SER A 204 14.52 -6.36 3.11
N PHE A 205 14.72 -5.10 3.52
CA PHE A 205 16.05 -4.49 3.54
C PHE A 205 16.95 -5.14 4.59
N LYS A 206 16.44 -5.43 5.80
CA LYS A 206 17.20 -6.12 6.84
C LYS A 206 17.63 -7.53 6.41
N ARG A 207 16.81 -8.27 5.65
CA ARG A 207 17.21 -9.58 5.10
C ARG A 207 18.31 -9.45 4.06
N HIS A 208 18.23 -8.43 3.21
CA HIS A 208 19.25 -8.18 2.18
C HIS A 208 20.56 -7.66 2.76
N CYS A 209 20.48 -6.81 3.78
CA CYS A 209 21.60 -6.19 4.48
C CYS A 209 21.42 -6.35 6.01
N PRO A 210 21.83 -7.48 6.61
CA PRO A 210 21.57 -7.76 8.03
C PRO A 210 22.31 -6.84 9.00
N SER A 211 23.47 -6.29 8.59
CA SER A 211 24.26 -5.38 9.41
C SER A 211 23.76 -3.95 9.28
N LEU A 212 22.97 -3.50 10.25
CA LEU A 212 22.42 -2.13 10.27
C LEU A 212 23.47 -1.06 10.61
N ASN A 213 24.60 -1.46 11.19
CA ASN A 213 25.73 -0.57 11.48
C ASN A 213 26.71 -0.44 10.29
N GLY A 214 26.41 -1.10 9.17
CA GLY A 214 27.24 -1.08 7.96
C GLY A 214 26.62 -0.32 6.80
N SER A 215 27.16 -0.52 5.61
CA SER A 215 26.55 -0.09 4.35
C SER A 215 25.54 -1.13 3.85
N CYS A 216 24.64 -0.70 2.97
CA CYS A 216 23.72 -1.60 2.29
C CYS A 216 23.73 -1.32 0.79
N SER A 217 23.80 -2.37 -0.03
CA SER A 217 23.87 -2.22 -1.49
C SER A 217 22.57 -1.67 -2.11
N TRP A 218 21.47 -1.66 -1.36
CA TRP A 218 20.20 -1.04 -1.75
C TRP A 218 20.04 0.41 -1.26
N MET A 219 21.03 0.95 -0.56
CA MET A 219 21.01 2.31 -0.04
C MET A 219 22.01 3.19 -0.79
N ALA A 220 21.70 4.47 -0.88
CA ALA A 220 22.68 5.47 -1.23
C ALA A 220 23.73 5.60 -0.12
N ALA A 221 24.81 6.34 -0.37
CA ALA A 221 25.93 6.47 0.57
C ALA A 221 25.52 7.07 1.92
N ASP A 222 24.38 7.76 1.99
CA ASP A 222 23.86 8.32 3.22
C ASP A 222 23.15 7.32 4.14
N GLY A 223 22.97 6.07 3.72
CA GLY A 223 22.35 5.03 4.54
C GLY A 223 20.88 5.29 4.91
N VAL A 224 20.24 6.31 4.36
CA VAL A 224 18.84 6.69 4.66
C VAL A 224 17.96 6.54 3.45
N HIS A 225 18.46 6.93 2.28
CA HIS A 225 17.67 6.92 1.06
C HIS A 225 18.04 5.69 0.21
N PRO A 226 17.05 4.93 -0.26
CA PRO A 226 17.29 3.89 -1.25
C PRO A 226 17.96 4.43 -2.50
N ASN A 227 18.82 3.62 -3.10
CA ASN A 227 19.29 3.84 -4.47
C ASN A 227 18.29 3.23 -5.48
N ALA A 228 18.60 3.25 -6.77
CA ALA A 228 17.70 2.71 -7.80
C ALA A 228 17.32 1.23 -7.58
N ASP A 229 18.24 0.39 -7.08
CA ASP A 229 17.95 -1.02 -6.78
C ASP A 229 17.09 -1.18 -5.53
N GLY A 230 17.33 -0.38 -4.50
CA GLY A 230 16.47 -0.33 -3.31
C GLY A 230 15.06 0.17 -3.63
N ASP A 231 14.94 1.20 -4.46
CA ASP A 231 13.64 1.68 -4.98
C ASP A 231 12.93 0.59 -5.80
N LYS A 232 13.67 -0.20 -6.59
CA LYS A 232 13.12 -1.35 -7.31
C LYS A 232 12.57 -2.42 -6.37
N ALA A 233 13.27 -2.68 -5.27
CA ALA A 233 12.83 -3.61 -4.24
C ALA A 233 11.53 -3.11 -3.55
N ILE A 234 11.46 -1.82 -3.20
CA ILE A 234 10.24 -1.21 -2.65
C ILE A 234 9.10 -1.28 -3.66
N ALA A 235 9.32 -0.89 -4.91
CA ALA A 235 8.32 -0.93 -5.98
C ALA A 235 7.77 -2.35 -6.17
N SER A 236 8.63 -3.37 -6.13
CA SER A 236 8.23 -4.77 -6.24
C SER A 236 7.33 -5.22 -5.08
N LEU A 237 7.64 -4.81 -3.84
CA LEU A 237 6.82 -5.12 -2.68
C LEU A 237 5.43 -4.47 -2.78
N VAL A 238 5.39 -3.21 -3.23
CA VAL A 238 4.13 -2.48 -3.44
C VAL A 238 3.31 -3.08 -4.59
N TYR A 239 3.97 -3.42 -5.71
CA TYR A 239 3.34 -4.11 -6.83
C TYR A 239 2.65 -5.40 -6.37
N VAL A 240 3.35 -6.22 -5.58
CA VAL A 240 2.82 -7.47 -5.03
C VAL A 240 1.62 -7.21 -4.10
N ALA A 241 1.67 -6.16 -3.28
CA ALA A 241 0.53 -5.73 -2.47
C ALA A 241 -0.68 -5.34 -3.32
N ILE A 242 -0.49 -4.47 -4.33
CA ILE A 242 -1.56 -3.95 -5.20
C ILE A 242 -2.19 -5.03 -6.07
N LYS A 243 -1.38 -5.88 -6.72
CA LYS A 243 -1.87 -6.88 -7.68
C LYS A 243 -2.52 -8.11 -7.05
N GLY A 244 -2.44 -8.26 -5.72
CA GLY A 244 -3.14 -9.33 -5.02
C GLY A 244 -2.72 -10.73 -5.50
N GLY A 245 -1.44 -11.06 -5.35
CA GLY A 245 -0.89 -12.42 -5.18
C GLY A 245 -1.20 -13.54 -6.18
N ARG A 246 -1.89 -13.32 -7.30
CA ARG A 246 -2.07 -14.36 -8.33
C ARG A 246 -0.79 -14.62 -9.12
N CYS A 247 0.05 -13.59 -9.29
CA CYS A 247 1.27 -13.64 -10.11
C CYS A 247 2.57 -13.73 -9.32
N THR A 248 2.49 -14.19 -8.07
CA THR A 248 3.65 -14.28 -7.20
C THR A 248 3.90 -15.74 -6.85
N VAL A 249 4.25 -16.50 -7.89
CA VAL A 249 4.74 -17.88 -7.78
C VAL A 249 6.26 -17.83 -7.62
N ARG A 250 6.81 -18.59 -6.66
CA ARG A 250 8.26 -18.66 -6.42
C ARG A 250 8.95 -19.19 -7.68
N ALA A 251 10.17 -18.72 -8.00
CA ALA A 251 10.90 -19.12 -9.21
C ALA A 251 10.89 -20.63 -9.44
N ARG A 252 11.23 -21.41 -8.41
CA ARG A 252 11.21 -22.89 -8.42
C ARG A 252 9.83 -23.54 -8.55
N GLU A 253 8.75 -22.81 -8.26
CA GLU A 253 7.36 -23.28 -8.30
C GLU A 253 6.64 -22.83 -9.58
N ARG A 254 7.31 -22.04 -10.44
CA ARG A 254 6.71 -21.53 -11.67
C ARG A 254 6.52 -22.68 -12.66
N ALA A 255 5.27 -22.96 -13.00
CA ALA A 255 4.93 -23.77 -14.15
C ALA A 255 4.89 -22.89 -15.40
N ASP A 256 5.59 -23.29 -16.46
CA ASP A 256 5.62 -22.56 -17.73
C ASP A 256 4.20 -22.46 -18.33
N CYS A 257 3.80 -21.26 -18.73
CA CYS A 257 2.53 -20.99 -19.41
C CYS A 257 2.72 -20.44 -20.85
N GLY A 258 3.97 -20.21 -21.23
CA GLY A 258 4.37 -19.58 -22.47
C GLY A 258 5.00 -20.53 -23.46
N PHE A 259 5.82 -19.95 -24.33
CA PHE A 259 6.67 -20.62 -25.29
C PHE A 259 8.00 -19.85 -25.37
N GLN A 260 9.03 -20.44 -25.98
CA GLN A 260 10.34 -19.77 -26.11
C GLN A 260 10.19 -18.41 -26.80
N HIS A 261 10.86 -17.39 -26.23
CA HIS A 261 10.79 -15.99 -26.70
C HIS A 261 9.41 -15.32 -26.61
N ILE A 262 8.48 -15.85 -25.81
CA ILE A 262 7.21 -15.18 -25.54
C ILE A 262 7.46 -13.78 -24.93
N THR A 263 6.76 -12.77 -25.47
CA THR A 263 6.80 -11.42 -24.90
C THR A 263 5.89 -11.31 -23.69
N GLU A 264 6.16 -10.34 -22.82
CA GLU A 264 5.31 -10.01 -21.68
C GLU A 264 3.83 -9.85 -22.08
N ALA A 265 3.57 -9.02 -23.08
CA ALA A 265 2.21 -8.78 -23.55
C ALA A 265 1.54 -10.05 -24.13
N GLN A 266 2.31 -10.97 -24.73
CA GLN A 266 1.78 -12.26 -25.19
C GLN A 266 1.46 -13.18 -24.02
N CYS A 267 2.29 -13.20 -22.98
CA CYS A 267 2.06 -13.98 -21.77
C CYS A 267 0.78 -13.54 -21.02
N GLU A 268 0.62 -12.24 -20.85
CA GLU A 268 -0.53 -11.68 -20.14
C GLU A 268 -1.84 -11.89 -20.90
N ARG A 269 -1.82 -11.81 -22.24
CA ARG A 269 -2.99 -12.14 -23.08
C ARG A 269 -3.44 -13.60 -22.96
N ARG A 270 -2.55 -14.50 -22.53
CA ARG A 270 -2.87 -15.91 -22.26
C ARG A 270 -3.45 -16.12 -20.85
N GLY A 271 -3.65 -15.04 -20.09
CA GLY A 271 -4.14 -15.11 -18.70
C GLY A 271 -3.07 -15.53 -17.70
N CYS A 272 -1.79 -15.41 -18.08
CA CYS A 272 -0.65 -15.83 -17.29
C CYS A 272 0.19 -14.68 -16.77
N CYS A 273 1.12 -15.00 -15.88
CA CYS A 273 1.93 -14.05 -15.16
C CYS A 273 3.30 -13.97 -15.80
N TYR A 274 3.76 -12.75 -16.10
CA TYR A 274 5.09 -12.52 -16.64
C TYR A 274 5.99 -11.88 -15.58
N ARG A 275 7.17 -12.44 -15.37
CA ARG A 275 8.20 -11.85 -14.51
C ARG A 275 9.57 -12.40 -14.90
N PRO A 276 10.62 -11.57 -15.00
CA PRO A 276 11.97 -12.06 -15.18
C PRO A 276 12.33 -13.15 -14.17
N ALA A 277 13.03 -14.17 -14.64
CA ALA A 277 13.59 -15.20 -13.78
C ALA A 277 14.97 -14.76 -13.26
N ALA A 278 15.24 -15.04 -11.99
CA ALA A 278 16.56 -14.83 -11.38
C ALA A 278 17.47 -16.08 -11.48
N MET A 279 16.96 -17.19 -12.02
CA MET A 279 17.68 -18.46 -12.15
C MET A 279 17.45 -19.06 -13.54
N ASP A 280 18.47 -19.73 -14.08
CA ASP A 280 18.40 -20.43 -15.37
C ASP A 280 17.35 -21.54 -15.34
N GLY A 281 16.63 -21.72 -16.45
CA GLY A 281 15.56 -22.71 -16.60
C GLY A 281 14.22 -22.36 -15.92
N THR A 282 14.13 -21.22 -15.23
CA THR A 282 12.86 -20.75 -14.65
C THR A 282 12.03 -19.99 -15.69
N PRO A 283 10.74 -20.32 -15.89
CA PRO A 283 9.92 -19.68 -16.90
C PRO A 283 9.58 -18.23 -16.53
N TRP A 284 9.74 -17.34 -17.51
CA TRP A 284 9.39 -15.93 -17.39
C TRP A 284 7.88 -15.72 -17.49
N CYS A 285 7.21 -16.50 -18.35
CA CYS A 285 5.77 -16.61 -18.42
C CYS A 285 5.30 -17.85 -17.66
N PHE A 286 4.54 -17.67 -16.58
CA PHE A 286 4.16 -18.77 -15.70
C PHE A 286 2.68 -18.70 -15.31
N HIS A 287 2.13 -19.85 -14.98
CA HIS A 287 0.75 -19.94 -14.52
C HIS A 287 0.56 -19.13 -13.23
N PRO A 288 -0.56 -18.39 -13.08
CA PRO A 288 -0.91 -17.78 -11.82
C PRO A 288 -1.12 -18.88 -10.78
N ARG A 289 -0.82 -18.58 -9.51
CA ARG A 289 -1.10 -19.48 -8.40
C ARG A 289 -2.59 -19.87 -8.44
N GLU A 290 -2.90 -21.17 -8.45
CA GLU A 290 -4.28 -21.65 -8.39
C GLU A 290 -4.98 -21.00 -7.19
N ALA A 291 -6.20 -20.51 -7.43
CA ALA A 291 -7.04 -19.97 -6.38
C ALA A 291 -7.38 -21.11 -5.43
N VAL A 292 -6.64 -21.20 -4.32
CA VAL A 292 -7.01 -22.04 -3.18
C VAL A 292 -8.48 -21.71 -2.83
N PRO A 293 -9.35 -22.72 -2.65
CA PRO A 293 -10.77 -22.49 -2.38
C PRO A 293 -11.00 -21.59 -1.16
N PRO A 294 -12.20 -20.98 -1.04
CA PRO A 294 -12.47 -19.78 -0.23
C PRO A 294 -12.29 -19.90 1.30
N ALA A 295 -11.78 -21.01 1.82
CA ALA A 295 -11.64 -21.25 3.25
C ALA A 295 -10.41 -20.54 3.90
N GLU A 296 -9.41 -20.09 3.12
CA GLU A 296 -8.20 -19.44 3.66
C GLU A 296 -7.93 -18.02 3.12
N GLY A 297 -8.96 -17.29 2.69
CA GLY A 297 -8.82 -16.01 1.97
C GLY A 297 -7.93 -14.95 2.63
N GLN A 298 -7.80 -14.98 3.97
CA GLN A 298 -6.95 -14.06 4.74
C GLN A 298 -5.52 -14.58 4.98
N CYS A 299 -5.25 -15.89 4.81
CA CYS A 299 -3.93 -16.52 5.00
C CYS A 299 -3.11 -16.64 3.72
N ARG A 300 -3.49 -15.90 2.68
CA ARG A 300 -2.83 -15.91 1.37
C ARG A 300 -1.57 -15.03 1.26
N ALA A 301 -1.20 -14.28 2.31
CA ALA A 301 -0.03 -13.39 2.28
C ALA A 301 1.20 -14.14 1.76
N LEU A 302 1.90 -13.57 0.79
CA LEU A 302 3.13 -14.12 0.22
C LEU A 302 4.29 -13.92 1.18
N ASP A 303 5.39 -14.66 1.01
CA ASP A 303 6.54 -14.57 1.91
C ASP A 303 7.11 -13.15 1.98
N GLU A 304 7.07 -12.40 0.88
CA GLU A 304 7.46 -11.00 0.81
C GLU A 304 6.46 -10.05 1.52
N GLN A 305 5.20 -10.46 1.64
CA GLN A 305 4.13 -9.73 2.32
C GLN A 305 3.96 -10.14 3.79
N LYS A 306 4.66 -11.19 4.24
CA LYS A 306 4.46 -11.70 5.60
C LYS A 306 5.01 -10.71 6.62
N THR A 307 4.11 -10.18 7.43
CA THR A 307 4.43 -9.46 8.66
C THR A 307 4.42 -10.45 9.82
N ASP A 308 5.50 -10.49 10.59
CA ASP A 308 5.68 -11.40 11.72
C ASP A 308 4.55 -11.22 12.76
N CYS A 309 3.99 -12.31 13.28
CA CYS A 309 2.91 -12.28 14.28
C CYS A 309 3.39 -12.50 15.73
N GLY A 310 4.64 -12.12 16.00
CA GLY A 310 5.27 -12.15 17.33
C GLY A 310 5.52 -13.56 17.85
N LEU A 311 5.92 -14.49 16.98
CA LEU A 311 6.23 -15.88 17.38
C LEU A 311 7.34 -16.52 16.52
N PRO A 312 8.59 -16.04 16.64
CA PRO A 312 9.73 -16.65 15.95
C PRO A 312 9.98 -18.07 16.48
N GLY A 313 10.00 -19.06 15.58
CA GLY A 313 10.31 -20.46 15.93
C GLY A 313 9.22 -21.22 16.70
N GLY A 314 8.02 -20.66 16.87
CA GLY A 314 6.90 -21.37 17.50
C GLY A 314 6.27 -22.42 16.58
N SER A 315 5.33 -23.22 17.10
CA SER A 315 4.64 -24.25 16.33
C SER A 315 3.46 -23.70 15.50
N PRO A 316 3.00 -24.43 14.45
CA PRO A 316 1.79 -24.09 13.72
C PRO A 316 0.56 -23.90 14.61
N ALA A 317 0.43 -24.72 15.66
CA ALA A 317 -0.69 -24.65 16.61
C ALA A 317 -0.66 -23.36 17.43
N GLN A 318 0.51 -22.99 17.97
CA GLN A 318 0.70 -21.75 18.72
C GLN A 318 0.41 -20.51 17.85
N CYS A 319 0.81 -20.54 16.57
CA CYS A 319 0.52 -19.44 15.65
C CYS A 319 -0.99 -19.26 15.38
N ARG A 320 -1.69 -20.38 15.10
CA ARG A 320 -3.14 -20.35 14.84
C ARG A 320 -3.93 -19.93 16.09
N ALA A 321 -3.48 -20.32 17.28
CA ALA A 321 -4.08 -19.89 18.55
C ALA A 321 -4.00 -18.36 18.77
N ARG A 322 -3.00 -17.70 18.17
CA ARG A 322 -2.89 -16.22 18.15
C ARG A 322 -3.78 -15.56 17.08
N GLY A 323 -4.61 -16.35 16.39
CA GLY A 323 -5.46 -15.88 15.30
C GLY A 323 -4.70 -15.59 14.00
N CYS A 324 -3.44 -16.01 13.90
CA CYS A 324 -2.55 -15.76 12.77
C CYS A 324 -2.46 -16.93 11.79
N CYS A 325 -1.77 -16.70 10.68
CA CYS A 325 -1.57 -17.67 9.62
C CYS A 325 -0.21 -18.32 9.76
N TRP A 326 -0.16 -19.64 9.58
CA TRP A 326 1.09 -20.40 9.58
C TRP A 326 1.41 -20.92 8.17
N ARG A 327 2.64 -20.70 7.72
CA ARG A 327 3.19 -21.35 6.52
C ARG A 327 4.71 -21.33 6.53
N GLU A 328 5.33 -22.46 6.18
CA GLU A 328 6.79 -22.55 6.08
C GLU A 328 7.38 -21.46 5.17
N PRO A 329 8.46 -20.78 5.61
CA PRO A 329 9.13 -19.77 4.80
C PRO A 329 9.94 -20.41 3.68
N ALA A 330 9.94 -19.83 2.48
CA ALA A 330 10.89 -20.26 1.43
C ALA A 330 12.29 -19.72 1.61
N PHE A 331 12.45 -18.64 2.38
CA PHE A 331 13.70 -17.92 2.51
C PHE A 331 14.01 -17.71 3.99
N ALA A 332 15.30 -17.80 4.33
CA ALA A 332 15.78 -17.51 5.68
C ALA A 332 15.34 -16.10 6.13
N GLY A 333 14.93 -15.97 7.40
CA GLY A 333 14.48 -14.70 7.98
C GLY A 333 13.06 -14.26 7.56
N THR A 334 12.31 -15.09 6.82
CA THR A 334 10.88 -14.89 6.60
C THR A 334 10.08 -15.52 7.74
N PRO A 335 9.08 -14.85 8.33
CA PRO A 335 8.33 -15.43 9.43
C PRO A 335 7.46 -16.62 8.97
N SER A 336 7.45 -17.68 9.76
CA SER A 336 6.55 -18.83 9.56
C SER A 336 5.14 -18.54 10.09
N CYS A 337 5.06 -17.76 11.18
CA CYS A 337 3.81 -17.23 11.74
C CYS A 337 3.60 -15.76 11.35
N PHE A 338 2.53 -15.46 10.61
CA PHE A 338 2.31 -14.13 10.04
C PHE A 338 0.86 -13.64 10.14
N HIS A 339 0.68 -12.33 10.11
CA HIS A 339 -0.63 -11.70 10.18
C HIS A 339 -1.50 -11.98 8.95
N LYS A 340 -2.81 -12.10 9.18
CA LYS A 340 -3.86 -12.18 8.15
C LYS A 340 -3.90 -10.91 7.29
N LEU A 341 -4.13 -11.06 5.98
CA LEU A 341 -4.45 -9.92 5.11
C LEU A 341 -5.90 -9.45 5.33
N ALA A 342 -6.16 -8.15 5.18
CA ALA A 342 -7.49 -7.61 5.36
C ALA A 342 -8.46 -8.04 4.23
N SER A 343 -9.70 -8.40 4.59
CA SER A 343 -10.74 -8.86 3.65
C SER A 343 -11.10 -7.83 2.57
N LYS A 344 -10.95 -6.52 2.85
CA LYS A 344 -11.18 -5.43 1.89
C LYS A 344 -10.34 -5.58 0.60
N LEU A 345 -9.18 -6.23 0.70
CA LEU A 345 -8.24 -6.45 -0.40
C LEU A 345 -8.48 -7.77 -1.16
N VAL A 346 -9.39 -8.62 -0.67
CA VAL A 346 -9.71 -9.93 -1.25
C VAL A 346 -10.75 -9.82 -2.36
N ARG A 347 -11.59 -8.78 -2.36
CA ARG A 347 -12.72 -8.64 -3.30
C ARG A 347 -12.40 -7.94 -4.63
N SER A 348 -11.18 -7.47 -4.87
CA SER A 348 -10.80 -6.89 -6.17
C SER A 348 -10.07 -7.94 -7.00
N ASN A 349 -10.82 -8.74 -7.77
CA ASN A 349 -10.37 -9.42 -9.00
C ASN A 349 -11.45 -10.32 -9.65
N THR A 350 -12.69 -10.35 -9.14
CA THR A 350 -13.73 -11.24 -9.71
C THR A 350 -15.05 -10.57 -10.02
N GLU A 351 -15.33 -9.37 -9.49
CA GLU A 351 -16.55 -8.63 -9.86
C GLU A 351 -16.19 -7.41 -10.70
N THR A 352 -16.61 -7.48 -11.97
CA THR A 352 -17.24 -6.43 -12.80
C THR A 352 -16.53 -6.15 -14.14
N ARG A 353 -16.99 -6.82 -15.22
CA ARG A 353 -17.54 -6.11 -16.41
C ARG A 353 -18.36 -7.03 -17.34
N THR A 354 -19.38 -7.69 -16.81
CA THR A 354 -20.51 -8.17 -17.61
C THR A 354 -21.79 -7.64 -17.00
N GLY A 355 -22.31 -6.58 -17.62
CA GLY A 355 -23.49 -5.87 -17.18
C GLY A 355 -23.88 -4.81 -18.20
N THR A 356 -23.92 -5.18 -19.48
CA THR A 356 -24.65 -4.41 -20.48
C THR A 356 -26.14 -4.71 -20.25
N SER A 357 -26.79 -3.94 -19.39
CA SER A 357 -28.25 -3.88 -19.37
C SER A 357 -28.69 -2.75 -20.30
N THR A 358 -28.95 -3.11 -21.55
CA THR A 358 -29.74 -2.31 -22.49
C THR A 358 -31.12 -2.09 -21.87
N ALA A 359 -31.37 -0.90 -21.35
CA ALA A 359 -32.72 -0.44 -21.07
C ALA A 359 -33.37 -0.07 -22.41
N THR A 360 -34.16 -0.98 -22.95
CA THR A 360 -35.09 -0.67 -24.05
C THR A 360 -36.31 0.02 -23.43
N THR A 361 -36.43 1.32 -23.70
CA THR A 361 -37.66 2.08 -23.46
C THR A 361 -38.74 1.57 -24.40
N THR A 362 -39.77 0.91 -23.87
CA THR A 362 -41.02 0.69 -24.59
C THR A 362 -42.10 1.53 -23.94
N THR A 363 -42.53 2.53 -24.70
CA THR A 363 -43.70 3.38 -24.48
C THR A 363 -44.96 2.51 -24.50
N ALA A 364 -45.78 2.57 -23.46
CA ALA A 364 -47.16 2.12 -23.51
C ALA A 364 -48.02 3.08 -22.69
N THR A 365 -49.04 3.61 -23.37
CA THR A 365 -49.96 4.65 -22.93
C THR A 365 -51.17 4.04 -22.23
N SER A 366 -51.76 4.81 -21.31
CA SER A 366 -53.14 4.81 -20.82
C SER A 366 -53.57 3.73 -19.80
N GLY A 367 -54.21 4.22 -18.72
CA GLY A 367 -54.87 3.39 -17.72
C GLY A 367 -55.17 4.14 -16.41
N HIS A 368 -56.15 5.03 -16.47
CA HIS A 368 -56.84 5.72 -15.38
C HIS A 368 -56.97 4.94 -14.05
N SER A 369 -56.64 5.55 -12.91
CA SER A 369 -57.52 5.57 -11.73
C SER A 369 -56.96 6.52 -10.65
N THR A 370 -57.83 7.40 -10.20
CA THR A 370 -57.67 8.37 -9.10
C THR A 370 -57.60 7.67 -7.74
N ASP A 371 -56.72 8.12 -6.85
CA ASP A 371 -57.16 8.46 -5.50
C ASP A 371 -56.21 9.45 -4.80
N THR A 372 -56.77 10.10 -3.80
CA THR A 372 -56.51 11.45 -3.33
C THR A 372 -55.78 11.43 -1.97
N THR A 373 -55.36 12.62 -1.50
CA THR A 373 -54.86 13.03 -0.16
C THR A 373 -53.33 13.18 -0.03
N THR A 374 -52.79 14.41 -0.13
CA THR A 374 -52.43 15.34 0.98
C THR A 374 -51.55 14.66 2.05
N ASP A 375 -50.37 15.13 2.43
CA ASP A 375 -50.02 16.52 2.73
C ASP A 375 -48.49 16.75 2.86
N ALA A 376 -48.15 18.01 3.06
CA ALA A 376 -46.87 18.69 2.90
C ALA A 376 -45.63 18.24 3.71
N ALA A 377 -44.50 18.66 3.13
CA ALA A 377 -43.19 19.00 3.67
C ALA A 377 -43.04 19.18 5.20
N THR A 378 -41.84 18.89 5.72
CA THR A 378 -40.89 19.92 6.19
C THR A 378 -39.56 19.28 6.62
N ALA A 379 -38.47 19.79 6.04
CA ALA A 379 -37.11 19.57 6.50
C ALA A 379 -36.86 20.38 7.78
N THR A 380 -36.16 19.81 8.77
CA THR A 380 -35.59 20.62 9.85
C THR A 380 -34.19 20.12 10.20
N ARG A 381 -33.24 21.04 10.04
CA ARG A 381 -31.88 20.99 10.56
C ARG A 381 -31.94 21.07 12.09
N ILE A 382 -31.08 20.33 12.79
CA ILE A 382 -30.66 20.72 14.15
C ILE A 382 -29.13 20.68 14.21
N ALA A 383 -28.61 21.82 14.63
CA ALA A 383 -27.22 22.13 14.86
C ALA A 383 -26.71 21.57 16.19
N ALA A 384 -25.39 21.54 16.30
CA ALA A 384 -24.63 21.28 17.50
C ALA A 384 -24.96 22.24 18.66
N ALA A 385 -24.84 21.74 19.88
CA ALA A 385 -24.40 22.52 21.04
C ALA A 385 -23.72 21.61 22.06
N ASP A 386 -22.54 22.04 22.47
CA ASP A 386 -21.80 21.64 23.67
C ASP A 386 -22.63 21.75 24.95
N ALA A 387 -22.37 20.89 25.92
CA ALA A 387 -22.09 21.27 27.31
C ALA A 387 -21.69 20.06 28.18
N THR A 388 -20.43 20.05 28.58
CA THR A 388 -19.96 19.84 29.96
C THR A 388 -20.89 19.15 30.96
N THR A 389 -20.42 18.01 31.50
CA THR A 389 -20.60 17.69 32.92
C THR A 389 -19.52 16.70 33.37
N THR A 390 -18.68 17.14 34.29
CA THR A 390 -17.80 16.30 35.13
C THR A 390 -18.64 15.71 36.26
N PRO A 391 -18.28 14.53 36.79
CA PRO A 391 -17.93 14.52 38.21
C PRO A 391 -16.73 13.61 38.55
N THR A 392 -15.80 14.23 39.29
CA THR A 392 -15.18 13.80 40.55
C THR A 392 -14.97 12.30 40.84
N THR A 393 -13.70 11.90 40.73
CA THR A 393 -12.85 11.21 41.71
C THR A 393 -13.43 10.13 42.62
N THR A 394 -12.89 8.92 42.52
CA THR A 394 -12.65 8.06 43.69
C THR A 394 -11.28 7.38 43.56
N ARG A 395 -10.49 7.55 44.61
CA ARG A 395 -9.09 7.14 44.78
C ARG A 395 -9.05 5.68 45.23
N ALA A 396 -8.39 4.81 44.47
CA ALA A 396 -8.01 3.48 44.93
C ALA A 396 -6.48 3.39 44.99
N THR A 397 -5.97 3.44 46.21
CA THR A 397 -4.59 3.14 46.61
C THR A 397 -4.41 1.62 46.57
N THR A 398 -3.43 1.13 45.82
CA THR A 398 -2.86 -0.22 46.02
C THR A 398 -1.36 -0.16 45.99
N THR A 399 -0.82 -0.79 47.02
CA THR A 399 0.51 -0.72 47.61
C THR A 399 1.59 -1.35 46.74
N THR A 400 2.69 -0.62 46.58
CA THR A 400 3.97 -1.09 46.05
C THR A 400 4.60 -2.09 47.02
N THR A 401 4.89 -3.31 46.57
CA THR A 401 5.82 -4.21 47.28
C THR A 401 7.11 -4.27 46.46
N ALA A 402 8.17 -3.68 47.02
CA ALA A 402 9.52 -3.77 46.49
C ALA A 402 10.18 -5.04 47.05
N THR A 403 10.65 -5.90 46.16
CA THR A 403 11.55 -7.01 46.53
C THR A 403 12.93 -6.66 46.01
N ALA A 404 13.82 -6.31 46.94
CA ALA A 404 15.25 -6.23 46.70
C ALA A 404 15.84 -7.64 46.82
N THR A 405 16.59 -8.09 45.82
CA THR A 405 17.47 -9.26 45.97
C THR A 405 18.86 -8.89 45.49
N ALA A 406 19.82 -9.25 46.33
CA ALA A 406 21.19 -8.81 46.36
C ALA A 406 22.07 -9.32 45.21
N THR A 407 23.09 -8.51 44.95
CA THR A 407 24.33 -8.75 44.24
C THR A 407 25.09 -9.96 44.80
N SER A 408 25.58 -10.85 43.94
CA SER A 408 26.73 -11.72 44.25
C SER A 408 27.74 -11.67 43.11
N THR A 409 28.82 -10.95 43.38
CA THR A 409 30.09 -10.97 42.67
C THR A 409 30.84 -12.26 43.04
N THR A 410 31.27 -13.04 42.05
CA THR A 410 32.38 -13.99 42.22
C THR A 410 33.27 -13.89 41.01
N ALA A 411 34.47 -13.37 41.25
CA ALA A 411 35.61 -13.45 40.36
C ALA A 411 36.59 -14.45 40.97
N THR A 412 37.01 -15.41 40.16
CA THR A 412 38.32 -16.09 40.19
C THR A 412 38.61 -16.50 38.77
#